data_AF-G5A335-F1
#
_entry.id   AF-G5A335-F1
#
_cell.length_a   1.000
_cell.length_b   1.000
_cell.length_c   1.000
_cell.angle_alpha   90.00
_cell.angle_beta   90.00
_cell.angle_gamma   90.00
#
_symmetry.space_group_name_H-M   'P 1'
#
loop_
_entity.id
_entity.type
_entity.pdbx_description
1 polymer ?
#
loop_
_entity_poly.entity_id
_entity_poly.type
_entity_poly.pdbx_seq_one_letter_code
_entity_poly.pdbx_strand_id
1 'polypeptide(L)'
;MRAAAASIVVREKAKELKLTKFKGLDDTMPVSMWLKTVRQEVRRQAVTMGVEWNENQLHHEVAPHLEGEAKRWFATVMESVQPEEESINTLAAMLRAKYMTQRSGPEVVDLLNARRQMRGERLVDYAQALREIAERGEIGDDWQASAFLKGMSSTKGRRTCADTGRRRWTKR
;
A
#
# COMPACT_ATOMS: atom_id res chain seq x y z
N MET A 1 30.23 -30.27 -39.61
CA MET A 1 30.48 -29.08 -38.75
C MET A 1 29.26 -28.16 -38.85
N ARG A 2 28.51 -27.96 -37.77
CA ARG A 2 27.42 -26.97 -37.71
C ARG A 2 27.81 -25.90 -36.70
N ALA A 3 28.07 -24.69 -37.18
CA ALA A 3 28.24 -23.52 -36.34
C ALA A 3 26.87 -23.18 -35.72
N ALA A 4 26.75 -23.33 -34.40
CA ALA A 4 25.58 -22.85 -33.67
C ALA A 4 25.69 -21.33 -33.56
N ALA A 5 24.68 -20.64 -34.11
CA ALA A 5 24.55 -19.20 -34.02
C ALA A 5 24.47 -18.78 -32.54
N ALA A 6 25.41 -17.96 -32.10
CA ALA A 6 25.36 -17.31 -30.80
C ALA A 6 24.12 -16.41 -30.76
N SER A 7 23.18 -16.71 -29.88
CA SER A 7 22.08 -15.81 -29.56
C SER A 7 22.66 -14.52 -29.00
N ILE A 8 22.50 -13.44 -29.75
CA ILE A 8 22.86 -12.09 -29.30
C ILE A 8 21.89 -11.76 -28.16
N VAL A 9 22.37 -11.93 -26.92
CA VAL A 9 21.71 -11.36 -25.75
C VAL A 9 21.85 -9.86 -25.90
N VAL A 10 20.78 -9.22 -26.37
CA VAL A 10 20.63 -7.76 -26.33
C VAL A 10 20.82 -7.36 -24.89
N ARG A 11 21.97 -6.77 -24.59
CA ARG A 11 22.30 -6.24 -23.27
C ARG A 11 21.41 -5.00 -23.07
N GLU A 12 20.16 -5.21 -22.65
CA GLU A 12 19.31 -4.14 -22.11
C GLU A 12 20.16 -3.36 -21.11
N LYS A 13 20.16 -2.02 -21.20
CA LYS A 13 20.82 -1.17 -20.19
C LYS A 13 20.35 -1.66 -18.81
N ALA A 14 21.29 -1.95 -17.91
CA ALA A 14 20.99 -2.47 -16.59
C ALA A 14 19.92 -1.58 -15.92
N LYS A 15 18.71 -2.13 -15.80
CA LYS A 15 17.62 -1.51 -15.04
C LYS A 15 18.04 -1.70 -13.59
N GLU A 16 18.40 -0.62 -12.90
CA GLU A 16 18.84 -0.66 -11.50
C GLU A 16 17.92 0.26 -10.69
N LEU A 17 17.41 -0.24 -9.58
CA LEU A 17 16.62 0.56 -8.66
C LEU A 17 17.54 1.33 -7.72
N LYS A 18 17.40 2.66 -7.67
CA LYS A 18 18.15 3.51 -6.74
C LYS A 18 17.43 3.56 -5.38
N LEU A 19 17.58 2.51 -4.58
CA LEU A 19 16.92 2.42 -3.28
C LEU A 19 17.90 2.66 -2.13
N THR A 20 17.39 3.20 -1.04
CA THR A 20 18.13 3.23 0.23
C THR A 20 18.21 1.81 0.79
N LYS A 21 19.24 1.52 1.58
CA LYS A 21 19.37 0.23 2.27
C LYS A 21 18.36 0.13 3.41
N PHE A 22 17.86 -1.08 3.67
CA PHE A 22 16.98 -1.38 4.80
C PHE A 22 17.63 -2.43 5.71
N LYS A 23 17.82 -2.07 6.99
CA LYS A 23 18.56 -2.90 7.95
C LYS A 23 17.71 -3.77 8.87
N GLY A 24 16.40 -3.53 8.92
CA GLY A 24 15.46 -4.21 9.82
C GLY A 24 14.93 -3.29 10.92
N LEU A 25 14.70 -3.83 12.13
CA LEU A 25 14.15 -3.08 13.28
C LEU A 25 15.07 -1.95 13.79
N ASP A 26 16.38 -2.09 13.61
CA ASP A 26 17.38 -1.10 14.03
C ASP A 26 17.51 0.08 13.05
N ASP A 27 16.72 0.09 11.98
CA ASP A 27 16.74 1.15 11.00
C ASP A 27 15.87 2.35 11.43
N THR A 28 16.30 3.55 11.04
CA THR A 28 15.54 4.79 11.28
C THR A 28 14.27 4.87 10.42
N MET A 29 14.19 4.06 9.37
CA MET A 29 13.08 4.05 8.42
C MET A 29 12.21 2.79 8.60
N PRO A 30 10.92 2.93 8.95
CA PRO A 30 10.01 1.79 9.04
C PRO A 30 9.85 1.08 7.70
N VAL A 31 9.63 -0.25 7.73
CA VAL A 31 9.47 -1.09 6.54
C VAL A 31 8.36 -0.60 5.60
N SER A 32 7.26 -0.05 6.13
CA SER A 32 6.17 0.51 5.34
C SER A 32 6.59 1.76 4.57
N MET A 33 7.45 2.58 5.17
CA MET A 33 8.00 3.78 4.53
C MET A 33 9.04 3.39 3.48
N TRP A 34 9.89 2.43 3.77
CA TRP A 34 10.86 1.91 2.81
C TRP A 34 10.19 1.28 1.59
N LEU A 35 9.16 0.44 1.76
CA LEU A 35 8.40 -0.13 0.63
C LEU A 35 7.71 0.95 -0.22
N LYS A 36 7.37 2.11 0.35
CA LYS A 36 6.83 3.26 -0.41
C LYS A 36 7.91 3.89 -1.31
N THR A 37 9.17 3.98 -0.87
CA THR A 37 10.26 4.50 -1.71
C THR A 37 10.55 3.57 -2.89
N VAL A 38 10.46 2.25 -2.69
CA VAL A 38 10.54 1.26 -3.78
C VAL A 38 9.47 1.52 -4.85
N ARG A 39 8.20 1.67 -4.44
CA ARG A 39 7.09 1.96 -5.36
C ARG A 39 7.27 3.30 -6.08
N GLN A 40 7.78 4.32 -5.38
CA GLN A 40 8.05 5.63 -5.98
C GLN A 40 9.16 5.55 -7.03
N GLU A 41 10.23 4.81 -6.78
CA GLU A 41 11.34 4.67 -7.72
C GLU A 41 10.92 3.89 -8.98
N VAL A 42 10.17 2.79 -8.81
CA VAL A 42 9.60 2.03 -9.94
C VAL A 42 8.70 2.94 -10.79
N ARG A 43 7.82 3.72 -10.15
CA ARG A 43 6.94 4.67 -10.85
C ARG A 43 7.73 5.79 -11.55
N ARG A 44 8.78 6.31 -10.91
CA ARG A 44 9.66 7.34 -11.50
C ARG A 44 10.33 6.81 -12.76
N GLN A 45 10.82 5.58 -12.75
CA GLN A 45 11.46 4.98 -13.92
C GLN A 45 10.46 4.67 -15.04
N ALA A 46 9.25 4.22 -14.71
CA ALA A 46 8.19 4.05 -15.70
C ALA A 46 7.82 5.37 -16.39
N VAL A 47 7.64 6.45 -15.63
CA VAL A 47 7.24 7.77 -16.17
C VAL A 47 8.39 8.47 -16.91
N THR A 48 9.61 8.43 -16.38
CA THR A 48 10.73 9.20 -16.92
C THR A 48 11.50 8.45 -18.00
N MET A 49 11.59 7.12 -17.89
CA MET A 49 12.45 6.29 -18.74
C MET A 49 11.66 5.25 -19.54
N GLY A 50 10.34 5.16 -19.36
CA GLY A 50 9.50 4.15 -20.03
C GLY A 50 9.83 2.71 -19.59
N VAL A 51 10.45 2.54 -18.42
CA VAL A 51 10.88 1.22 -17.96
C VAL A 51 9.70 0.49 -17.32
N GLU A 52 9.30 -0.61 -17.93
CA GLU A 52 8.41 -1.59 -17.31
C GLU A 52 9.23 -2.64 -16.56
N TRP A 53 8.75 -2.97 -15.38
CA TRP A 53 9.39 -3.87 -14.44
C TRP A 53 8.51 -5.11 -14.23
N ASN A 54 9.09 -6.30 -14.42
CA ASN A 54 8.42 -7.55 -14.05
C ASN A 54 8.54 -7.80 -12.54
N GLU A 55 7.56 -8.45 -11.91
CA GLU A 55 7.53 -8.72 -10.47
C GLU A 55 8.75 -9.53 -10.00
N ASN A 56 9.20 -10.52 -10.78
CA ASN A 56 10.38 -11.33 -10.47
C ASN A 56 11.67 -10.51 -10.63
N GLN A 57 11.72 -9.60 -11.60
CA GLN A 57 12.86 -8.68 -11.75
C GLN A 57 12.94 -7.72 -10.56
N LEU A 58 11.80 -7.17 -10.14
CA LEU A 58 11.74 -6.31 -8.95
C LEU A 58 12.18 -7.04 -7.69
N HIS A 59 11.81 -8.32 -7.54
CA HIS A 59 12.27 -9.14 -6.42
C HIS A 59 13.81 -9.18 -6.35
N HIS A 60 14.47 -9.53 -7.47
CA HIS A 60 15.93 -9.62 -7.52
C HIS A 60 16.64 -8.25 -7.42
N GLU A 61 16.00 -7.15 -7.80
CA GLU A 61 16.56 -5.80 -7.65
C GLU A 61 16.36 -5.21 -6.26
N VAL A 62 15.27 -5.56 -5.57
CA VAL A 62 14.98 -5.07 -4.22
C VAL A 62 15.76 -5.86 -3.17
N ALA A 63 15.96 -7.17 -3.36
CA ALA A 63 16.67 -8.01 -2.39
C ALA A 63 18.10 -7.53 -2.02
N PRO A 64 18.95 -7.04 -2.96
CA PRO A 64 20.27 -6.46 -2.66
C PRO A 64 20.24 -5.18 -1.82
N HIS A 65 19.07 -4.57 -1.65
CA HIS A 65 18.87 -3.39 -0.81
C HIS A 65 18.56 -3.74 0.64
N LEU A 66 18.38 -5.02 0.97
CA LEU A 66 18.35 -5.49 2.35
C LEU A 66 19.79 -5.60 2.90
N GLU A 67 20.00 -5.10 4.10
CA GLU A 67 21.27 -5.13 4.83
C GLU A 67 21.08 -5.62 6.27
N GLY A 68 22.18 -5.85 6.98
CA GLY A 68 22.15 -6.13 8.41
C GLY A 68 21.29 -7.35 8.78
N GLU A 69 20.37 -7.16 9.74
CA GLU A 69 19.47 -8.22 10.21
C GLU A 69 18.44 -8.60 9.13
N ALA A 70 17.92 -7.62 8.39
CA ALA A 70 16.99 -7.88 7.28
C ALA A 70 17.58 -8.79 6.20
N LYS A 71 18.85 -8.61 5.83
CA LYS A 71 19.51 -9.49 4.87
C LYS A 71 19.67 -10.92 5.39
N ARG A 72 20.06 -11.08 6.66
CA ARG A 72 20.25 -12.40 7.27
C ARG A 72 18.93 -13.15 7.39
N TRP A 73 17.89 -12.46 7.88
CA TRP A 73 16.56 -13.01 7.99
C TRP A 73 15.98 -13.39 6.62
N PHE A 74 16.15 -12.52 5.61
CA PHE A 74 15.70 -12.79 4.25
C PHE A 74 16.36 -14.04 3.66
N ALA A 75 17.67 -14.21 3.83
CA ALA A 75 18.38 -15.41 3.37
C ALA A 75 17.83 -16.70 4.00
N THR A 76 17.43 -16.66 5.27
CA THR A 76 16.82 -17.81 5.95
C THR A 76 15.41 -18.11 5.45
N VAL A 77 14.58 -17.09 5.24
CA VAL A 77 13.18 -17.30 4.80
C VAL A 77 13.12 -17.73 3.34
N MET A 78 13.98 -17.19 2.48
CA MET A 78 14.01 -17.54 1.05
C MET A 78 14.40 -18.99 0.78
N GLU A 79 15.11 -19.66 1.69
CA GLU A 79 15.39 -21.10 1.55
C GLU A 79 14.09 -21.94 1.55
N SER A 80 13.01 -21.41 2.13
CA SER A 80 11.70 -22.07 2.20
C SER A 80 10.70 -21.63 1.13
N VAL A 81 10.99 -20.57 0.37
CA VAL A 81 10.10 -20.02 -0.66
C VAL A 81 10.42 -20.69 -1.99
N GLN A 82 9.39 -21.11 -2.74
CA GLN A 82 9.60 -21.67 -4.07
C GLN A 82 9.97 -20.54 -5.08
N PRO A 83 10.88 -20.79 -6.04
CA PRO A 83 11.27 -19.81 -7.06
C PRO A 83 10.08 -19.19 -7.82
N GLU A 84 9.01 -19.96 -8.00
CA GLU A 84 7.79 -19.55 -8.69
C GLU A 84 6.92 -18.58 -7.87
N GLU A 85 7.12 -18.53 -6.55
CA GLU A 85 6.43 -17.63 -5.62
C GLU A 85 7.25 -16.36 -5.32
N GLU A 86 8.46 -16.25 -5.89
CA GLU A 86 9.36 -15.10 -5.75
C GLU A 86 8.86 -13.86 -6.49
N SER A 87 7.96 -13.13 -5.86
CA SER A 87 7.46 -11.84 -6.34
C SER A 87 7.78 -10.71 -5.38
N ILE A 88 7.79 -9.47 -5.88
CA ILE A 88 7.87 -8.27 -5.04
C ILE A 88 6.72 -8.19 -4.04
N ASN A 89 5.55 -8.77 -4.36
CA ASN A 89 4.39 -8.81 -3.48
C ASN A 89 4.63 -9.77 -2.31
N THR A 90 5.18 -10.97 -2.58
CA THR A 90 5.58 -11.95 -1.56
C THR A 90 6.64 -11.36 -0.64
N LEU A 91 7.69 -10.74 -1.20
CA LEU A 91 8.73 -10.05 -0.42
C LEU A 91 8.14 -8.96 0.48
N ALA A 92 7.27 -8.10 -0.07
CA ALA A 92 6.64 -7.04 0.70
C ALA A 92 5.72 -7.60 1.80
N ALA A 93 5.03 -8.71 1.56
CA ALA A 93 4.20 -9.37 2.58
C ALA A 93 5.06 -9.93 3.72
N MET A 94 6.14 -10.66 3.39
CA MET A 94 7.05 -11.22 4.39
C MET A 94 7.73 -10.12 5.22
N LEU A 95 8.21 -9.06 4.58
CA LEU A 95 8.82 -7.92 5.27
C LEU A 95 7.82 -7.23 6.20
N ARG A 96 6.56 -7.07 5.79
CA ARG A 96 5.52 -6.53 6.69
C ARG A 96 5.23 -7.47 7.85
N ALA A 97 5.11 -8.78 7.62
CA ALA A 97 4.86 -9.76 8.67
C ALA A 97 5.98 -9.78 9.72
N LYS A 98 7.24 -9.61 9.30
CA LYS A 98 8.41 -9.61 10.18
C LYS A 98 8.62 -8.28 10.91
N TYR A 99 8.48 -7.15 10.20
CA TYR A 99 8.91 -5.83 10.68
C TYR A 99 7.78 -4.87 11.02
N MET A 100 6.53 -5.16 10.64
CA MET A 100 5.37 -4.43 11.16
C MET A 100 4.75 -5.19 12.33
N THR A 101 4.50 -4.48 13.43
CA THR A 101 3.52 -4.92 14.42
C THR A 101 2.15 -4.88 13.76
N GLN A 102 1.66 -6.04 13.31
CA GLN A 102 0.30 -6.15 12.80
C GLN A 102 -0.68 -5.84 13.94
N ARG A 103 -1.60 -4.91 13.71
CA ARG A 103 -2.79 -4.78 14.56
C ARG A 103 -3.76 -5.86 14.16
N SER A 104 -4.43 -6.46 15.14
CA SER A 104 -5.44 -7.47 14.85
C SER A 104 -6.56 -6.87 14.01
N GLY A 105 -7.17 -7.66 13.12
CA GLY A 105 -8.30 -7.21 12.30
C GLY A 105 -9.38 -6.49 13.11
N PRO A 106 -9.83 -7.02 14.27
CA PRO A 106 -10.77 -6.33 15.15
C PRO A 106 -10.28 -4.97 15.67
N GLU A 107 -9.01 -4.85 16.04
CA GLU A 107 -8.44 -3.59 16.53
C GLU A 107 -8.43 -2.52 15.42
N VAL A 108 -8.10 -2.90 14.19
CA VAL A 108 -8.12 -1.98 13.03
C VAL A 108 -9.56 -1.59 12.67
N VAL A 109 -10.49 -2.54 12.73
CA VAL A 109 -11.93 -2.30 12.58
C VAL A 109 -12.42 -1.24 13.57
N ASP A 110 -12.06 -1.38 14.85
CA ASP A 110 -12.46 -0.45 15.91
C ASP A 110 -11.89 0.95 15.67
N LEU A 111 -10.63 1.05 15.24
CA LEU A 111 -9.99 2.33 14.92
C LEU A 111 -10.60 3.00 13.69
N LEU A 112 -10.92 2.22 12.65
CA LEU A 112 -11.60 2.73 11.46
C LEU A 112 -13.00 3.23 11.79
N ASN A 113 -13.74 2.52 12.65
CA ASN A 113 -15.07 2.95 13.13
C ASN A 113 -14.99 4.18 14.04
N ALA A 114 -13.96 4.31 14.86
CA ALA A 114 -13.73 5.46 15.72
C ALA A 114 -13.32 6.71 14.92
N ARG A 115 -12.72 6.54 13.73
CA ARG A 115 -12.20 7.64 12.92
C ARG A 115 -13.30 8.32 12.09
N ARG A 116 -13.81 9.44 12.61
CA ARG A 116 -14.77 10.31 11.92
C ARG A 116 -14.09 11.52 11.27
N GLN A 117 -14.64 12.03 10.17
CA GLN A 117 -14.15 13.25 9.54
C GLN A 117 -14.31 14.43 10.51
N MET A 118 -13.21 15.14 10.78
CA MET A 118 -13.21 16.30 11.67
C MET A 118 -13.82 17.52 10.96
N ARG A 119 -14.38 18.46 11.75
CA ARG A 119 -14.95 19.69 11.19
C ARG A 119 -13.84 20.53 10.55
N GLY A 120 -13.93 20.73 9.23
CA GLY A 120 -12.93 21.47 8.45
C GLY A 120 -11.83 20.59 7.82
N GLU A 121 -11.81 19.28 8.10
CA GLU A 121 -10.91 18.34 7.44
C GLU A 121 -11.36 18.06 6.01
N ARG A 122 -10.44 18.13 5.03
CA ARG A 122 -10.77 17.80 3.64
C ARG A 122 -10.98 16.30 3.51
N LEU A 123 -11.88 15.90 2.59
CA LEU A 123 -12.17 14.48 2.36
C LEU A 123 -10.94 13.67 1.95
N VAL A 124 -9.99 14.29 1.22
CA VAL A 124 -8.73 13.64 0.83
C VAL A 124 -7.84 13.34 2.03
N ASP A 125 -7.78 14.24 3.01
CA ASP A 125 -6.98 14.07 4.23
C ASP A 125 -7.63 13.01 5.13
N TYR A 126 -8.96 13.01 5.21
CA TYR A 126 -9.73 11.99 5.91
C TYR A 126 -9.55 10.59 5.30
N ALA A 127 -9.62 10.47 3.97
CA ALA A 127 -9.40 9.20 3.27
C ALA A 127 -7.97 8.67 3.48
N GLN A 128 -6.99 9.58 3.47
CA GLN A 128 -5.59 9.25 3.75
C GLN A 128 -5.40 8.72 5.18
N ALA A 129 -6.04 9.34 6.18
CA ALA A 129 -6.00 8.88 7.56
C ALA A 129 -6.62 7.48 7.75
N LEU A 130 -7.71 7.16 7.03
CA LEU A 130 -8.29 5.81 7.05
C LEU A 130 -7.37 4.78 6.39
N ARG A 131 -6.73 5.15 5.29
CA ARG A 131 -5.76 4.29 4.60
C ARG A 131 -4.57 3.96 5.51
N GLU A 132 -4.10 4.91 6.31
CA GLU A 132 -3.02 4.71 7.27
C GLU A 132 -3.38 3.77 8.43
N ILE A 133 -4.64 3.79 8.86
CA ILE A 133 -5.15 2.83 9.86
C ILE A 133 -5.21 1.43 9.24
N ALA A 134 -5.75 1.32 8.03
CA ALA A 134 -5.89 0.04 7.34
C ALA A 134 -4.54 -0.57 6.93
N GLU A 135 -3.53 0.24 6.59
CA GLU A 135 -2.19 -0.23 6.23
C GLU A 135 -1.48 -0.99 7.37
N ARG A 136 -1.98 -0.87 8.62
CA ARG A 136 -1.45 -1.55 9.81
C ARG A 136 -2.14 -2.88 10.12
N GLY A 137 -3.12 -3.30 9.33
CA GLY A 137 -3.82 -4.57 9.49
C GLY A 137 -4.21 -5.23 8.18
N GLU A 138 -4.62 -6.48 8.26
CA GLU A 138 -5.00 -7.31 7.12
C GLU A 138 -6.49 -7.12 6.80
N ILE A 139 -6.87 -5.91 6.36
CA ILE A 139 -8.28 -5.56 6.06
C ILE A 139 -8.44 -5.23 4.57
N GLY A 140 -9.42 -5.89 3.93
CA GLY A 140 -9.79 -5.67 2.53
C GLY A 140 -10.42 -4.29 2.26
N ASP A 141 -10.27 -3.81 1.02
CA ASP A 141 -10.67 -2.46 0.58
C ASP A 141 -12.16 -2.16 0.81
N ASP A 142 -13.04 -3.17 0.81
CA ASP A 142 -14.49 -3.03 1.05
C ASP A 142 -14.83 -2.50 2.45
N TRP A 143 -14.00 -2.84 3.45
CA TRP A 143 -14.19 -2.36 4.81
C TRP A 143 -13.77 -0.88 4.95
N GLN A 144 -12.73 -0.46 4.23
CA GLN A 144 -12.30 0.94 4.19
C GLN A 144 -13.37 1.83 3.56
N ALA A 145 -13.97 1.39 2.46
CA ALA A 145 -15.08 2.09 1.81
C ALA A 145 -16.28 2.24 2.77
N SER A 146 -16.61 1.16 3.50
CA SER A 146 -17.70 1.19 4.49
C SER A 146 -17.42 2.13 5.66
N ALA A 147 -16.19 2.15 6.19
CA ALA A 147 -15.77 3.07 7.25
C ALA A 147 -15.78 4.54 6.78
N PHE A 148 -15.29 4.80 5.57
CA PHE A 148 -15.30 6.11 4.93
C PHE A 148 -16.73 6.67 4.83
N LEU A 149 -17.67 5.87 4.30
CA LEU A 149 -19.08 6.26 4.18
C LEU A 149 -19.72 6.55 5.55
N LYS A 150 -19.42 5.74 6.57
CA LYS A 150 -19.97 5.90 7.93
C LYS A 150 -19.42 7.13 8.66
N GLY A 151 -18.16 7.48 8.45
CA GLY A 151 -17.49 8.57 9.18
C GLY A 151 -17.48 9.93 8.49
N MET A 152 -17.95 10.03 7.24
CA MET A 152 -18.16 11.31 6.55
C MET A 152 -19.12 12.23 7.30
N SER A 153 -18.74 13.50 7.46
CA SER A 153 -19.51 14.50 8.21
C SER A 153 -20.64 15.17 7.40
N SER A 154 -20.78 14.84 6.10
CA SER A 154 -21.81 15.42 5.24
C SER A 154 -23.18 14.78 5.47
N THR A 155 -23.88 15.31 6.47
CA THR A 155 -25.35 15.33 6.50
C THR A 155 -25.85 16.58 5.80
N LYS A 156 -25.41 16.85 4.56
CA LYS A 156 -25.98 17.92 3.72
C LYS A 156 -27.32 17.53 3.07
N GLY A 157 -28.14 16.77 3.79
CA GLY A 157 -29.42 16.20 3.31
C GLY A 157 -30.41 15.78 4.39
N ARG A 158 -30.31 16.30 5.63
CA ARG A 158 -31.38 16.14 6.65
C ARG A 158 -31.82 17.47 7.24
N ARG A 159 -31.86 18.50 6.41
CA ARG A 159 -32.55 19.76 6.69
C ARG A 159 -33.28 20.20 5.43
N THR A 160 -34.57 20.50 5.58
CA THR A 160 -35.60 20.84 4.57
C THR A 160 -36.14 19.59 3.83
N CYS A 161 -37.41 19.18 3.91
CA CYS A 161 -38.66 19.92 4.06
C CYS A 161 -39.62 19.21 5.02
N ALA A 162 -39.89 19.81 6.17
CA ALA A 162 -41.10 19.54 6.96
C ALA A 162 -41.62 20.86 7.54
N ASP A 163 -41.57 21.93 6.74
CA ASP A 163 -42.28 23.16 7.09
C ASP A 163 -42.47 24.03 5.85
N THR A 164 -43.51 23.73 5.06
CA THR A 164 -44.20 24.73 4.24
C THR A 164 -45.48 24.12 3.67
N GLY A 165 -46.62 24.53 4.21
CA GLY A 165 -47.86 24.66 3.44
C GLY A 165 -48.90 23.54 3.61
N ARG A 166 -49.82 23.72 4.55
CA ARG A 166 -51.23 23.43 4.24
C ARG A 166 -52.14 24.51 4.81
N ARG A 167 -52.70 25.25 3.86
CA ARG A 167 -53.55 26.43 4.03
C ARG A 167 -54.87 26.03 4.70
N ARG A 168 -55.26 26.90 5.64
CA ARG A 168 -56.63 27.33 5.97
C ARG A 168 -57.69 26.94 4.93
N TRP A 169 -58.66 26.13 5.35
CA TRP A 169 -59.98 26.07 4.74
C TRP A 169 -61.01 26.40 5.82
N THR A 170 -61.61 27.59 5.68
CA THR A 170 -62.87 27.98 6.32
C THR A 170 -64.02 27.23 5.65
N LYS A 171 -64.93 26.66 6.43
CA LYS A 171 -66.32 26.44 5.99
C LYS A 171 -67.27 26.99 7.04
N ARG A 172 -68.22 27.79 6.51
CA ARG A 172 -69.50 28.13 7.13
C ARG A 172 -70.24 26.89 7.59
#